data_AF-A0A0C5AYC1-F1
#
_entry.id   AF-A0A0C5AYC1-F1
#
_cell.length_a   1.000
_cell.length_b   1.000
_cell.length_c   1.000
_cell.angle_alpha   90.00
_cell.angle_beta   90.00
_cell.angle_gamma   90.00
#
_symmetry.space_group_name_H-M   'P 1'
#
loop_
_entity.id
_entity.type
_entity.pdbx_description
1 polymer ?
#
loop_
_entity_poly.entity_id
_entity_poly.type
_entity_poly.pdbx_seq_one_letter_code
_entity_poly.pdbx_strand_id
1 'polypeptide(L)'
;MRTTSAALCLTLFLSATGTAASNDGPQSVLTLALANGTASAPLDEHGQYAQAISAIQARTGDHGPVVVLARRVATFKEQPRCGRVAYIVAQPTSHIAWTDMGGELNICDDGNPPLRMCKAQSGKLVLPDSNCSDGSTPVDTPEVAAAISSAISAGGLDPRAAARRVRAASSSGASTAGGEKR
;
A
#
# COMPACT_ATOMS: atom_id res chain seq x y z
N MET A 1 -37.45 31.06 62.42
CA MET A 1 -37.67 31.46 61.02
C MET A 1 -36.33 31.37 60.30
N ARG A 2 -36.16 30.37 59.43
CA ARG A 2 -34.88 30.09 58.75
C ARG A 2 -34.98 30.59 57.31
N THR A 3 -34.10 31.51 56.93
CA THR A 3 -33.94 32.00 55.56
C THR A 3 -33.08 31.03 54.76
N THR A 4 -33.60 30.66 53.59
CA THR A 4 -32.97 29.83 52.57
C THR A 4 -32.07 30.68 51.68
N SER A 5 -30.81 30.29 51.52
CA SER A 5 -29.95 30.73 50.41
C SER A 5 -29.50 29.52 49.63
N ALA A 6 -30.11 29.31 48.46
CA ALA A 6 -29.71 28.30 47.49
C ALA A 6 -28.65 28.90 46.57
N ALA A 7 -27.40 28.45 46.69
CA ALA A 7 -26.34 28.75 45.73
C ALA A 7 -26.40 27.70 44.61
N LEU A 8 -26.72 28.14 43.40
CA LEU A 8 -26.79 27.35 42.19
C LEU A 8 -25.36 27.19 41.62
N CYS A 9 -24.68 26.07 41.91
CA CYS A 9 -23.40 25.74 41.27
C CYS A 9 -23.66 25.18 39.87
N LEU A 10 -23.46 26.02 38.86
CA LEU A 10 -23.51 25.67 37.45
C LEU A 10 -22.20 24.95 37.06
N THR A 11 -22.22 23.61 37.02
CA THR A 11 -21.09 22.81 36.51
C THR A 11 -21.18 22.71 34.98
N LEU A 12 -20.38 23.53 34.29
CA LEU A 12 -20.12 23.38 32.85
C LEU A 12 -19.21 22.16 32.63
N PHE A 13 -19.79 21.05 32.19
CA PHE A 13 -19.04 19.95 31.58
C PHE A 13 -18.58 20.39 30.19
N LEU A 14 -17.31 20.79 30.06
CA LEU A 14 -16.65 20.88 28.76
C LEU A 14 -16.42 19.46 28.23
N SER A 15 -17.34 18.97 27.42
CA SER A 15 -17.10 17.80 26.57
C SER A 15 -16.06 18.19 25.53
N ALA A 16 -14.79 17.88 25.78
CA ALA A 16 -13.76 17.94 24.77
C ALA A 16 -14.08 16.88 23.69
N THR A 17 -14.79 17.26 22.64
CA THR A 17 -14.86 16.49 21.41
C THR A 17 -13.46 16.53 20.79
N GLY A 18 -12.64 15.55 21.15
CA GLY A 18 -11.42 15.25 20.41
C GLY A 18 -11.83 14.80 19.02
N THR A 19 -11.86 15.73 18.07
CA THR A 19 -11.85 15.38 16.66
C THR A 19 -10.49 14.75 16.39
N ALA A 20 -10.41 13.43 16.46
CA ALA A 20 -9.35 12.70 15.79
C ALA A 20 -9.37 13.17 14.34
N ALA A 21 -8.30 13.86 13.92
CA ALA A 21 -8.13 14.26 12.54
C ALA A 21 -8.05 12.96 11.73
N SER A 22 -9.17 12.59 11.10
CA SER A 22 -9.19 11.56 10.08
C SER A 22 -8.37 12.10 8.92
N ASN A 23 -7.19 11.52 8.75
CA ASN A 23 -6.29 11.83 7.66
C ASN A 23 -6.84 11.12 6.40
N ASP A 24 -8.05 11.50 5.98
CA ASP A 24 -8.76 10.93 4.83
C ASP A 24 -8.23 11.55 3.53
N GLY A 25 -6.92 11.39 3.30
CA GLY A 25 -6.37 11.51 1.96
C GLY A 25 -6.96 10.42 1.04
N PRO A 26 -6.86 10.56 -0.29
CA PRO A 26 -7.34 9.52 -1.20
C PRO A 26 -6.66 8.18 -0.87
N GLN A 27 -7.45 7.22 -0.38
CA GLN A 27 -6.94 5.90 0.00
C GLN A 27 -6.63 5.09 -1.26
N SER A 28 -5.42 4.51 -1.32
CA SER A 28 -5.08 3.58 -2.40
C SER A 28 -5.94 2.31 -2.34
N VAL A 29 -6.17 1.66 -3.48
CA VAL A 29 -6.84 0.35 -3.53
C VAL A 29 -6.15 -0.70 -2.64
N LEU A 30 -4.84 -0.55 -2.41
CA LEU A 30 -4.04 -1.46 -1.60
C LEU A 30 -4.31 -1.25 -0.10
N THR A 31 -4.38 -0.01 0.36
CA THR A 31 -4.76 0.30 1.76
C THR A 31 -6.22 -0.03 2.03
N LEU A 32 -7.12 0.15 1.06
CA LEU A 32 -8.50 -0.33 1.15
C LEU A 32 -8.58 -1.85 1.26
N ALA A 33 -7.80 -2.60 0.47
CA ALA A 33 -7.74 -4.05 0.60
C ALA A 33 -7.13 -4.48 1.93
N LEU A 34 -6.12 -3.75 2.45
CA LEU A 34 -5.56 -4.00 3.77
C LEU A 34 -6.59 -3.80 4.88
N ALA A 35 -7.52 -2.86 4.77
CA ALA A 35 -8.57 -2.65 5.78
C ALA A 35 -9.72 -3.65 5.61
N ASN A 36 -10.23 -3.79 4.39
CA ASN A 36 -11.49 -4.48 4.10
C ASN A 36 -11.32 -5.94 3.68
N GLY A 37 -10.08 -6.42 3.55
CA GLY A 37 -9.76 -7.77 3.07
C GLY A 37 -9.66 -7.86 1.55
N THR A 38 -10.49 -7.12 0.81
CA THR A 38 -10.41 -6.98 -0.64
C THR A 38 -10.79 -5.57 -1.08
N ALA A 39 -10.30 -5.14 -2.24
CA ALA A 39 -10.73 -3.91 -2.89
C ALA A 39 -10.48 -3.98 -4.39
N SER A 40 -11.17 -3.14 -5.16
CA SER A 40 -10.91 -2.96 -6.58
C SER A 40 -11.11 -1.51 -6.99
N ALA A 41 -10.33 -1.06 -7.96
CA ALA A 41 -10.47 0.25 -8.57
C ALA A 41 -10.01 0.20 -10.04
N PRO A 42 -10.62 0.99 -10.94
CA PRO A 42 -10.11 1.15 -12.29
C PRO A 42 -8.72 1.80 -12.27
N LEU A 43 -7.87 1.40 -13.22
CA LEU A 43 -6.66 2.15 -13.53
C LEU A 43 -7.05 3.43 -14.28
N ASP A 44 -6.32 4.51 -14.03
CA ASP A 44 -6.55 5.79 -14.69
C ASP A 44 -6.18 5.72 -16.18
N GLU A 45 -7.20 5.79 -17.04
CA GLU A 45 -7.09 5.76 -18.50
C GLU A 45 -6.39 6.99 -19.10
N HIS A 46 -6.25 8.06 -18.32
CA HIS A 46 -5.55 9.28 -18.71
C HIS A 46 -4.23 9.48 -17.95
N GLY A 47 -3.91 8.54 -17.05
CA GLY A 47 -2.74 8.60 -16.19
C GLY A 47 -1.53 7.89 -16.77
N GLN A 48 -0.57 7.59 -15.88
CA GLN A 48 0.69 6.92 -16.19
C GLN A 48 0.54 5.52 -16.83
N TYR A 49 -0.65 4.92 -16.79
CA TYR A 49 -0.94 3.59 -17.32
C TYR A 49 -1.77 3.60 -18.61
N ALA A 50 -2.11 4.78 -19.17
CA ALA A 50 -2.96 4.94 -20.34
C ALA A 50 -2.55 4.05 -21.53
N GLN A 51 -1.25 3.99 -21.84
CA GLN A 51 -0.75 3.16 -22.94
C GLN A 51 -0.95 1.66 -22.69
N ALA A 52 -0.74 1.21 -21.45
CA ALA A 52 -0.93 -0.20 -21.09
C ALA A 52 -2.43 -0.57 -21.13
N ILE A 53 -3.31 0.32 -20.65
CA ILE A 53 -4.76 0.13 -20.71
C ILE A 53 -5.22 0.02 -22.16
N SER A 54 -4.78 0.95 -23.03
CA SER A 54 -5.12 0.92 -24.46
C SER A 54 -4.64 -0.37 -25.13
N ALA A 55 -3.43 -0.84 -24.81
CA ALA A 55 -2.90 -2.09 -25.36
C ALA A 55 -3.71 -3.32 -24.89
N ILE A 56 -4.16 -3.34 -23.64
CA ILE A 56 -5.04 -4.40 -23.11
C ILE A 56 -6.37 -4.39 -23.87
N GLN A 57 -7.03 -3.24 -23.94
CA GLN A 57 -8.33 -3.08 -24.60
C GLN A 57 -8.27 -3.46 -26.08
N ALA A 58 -7.20 -3.07 -26.79
CA ALA A 58 -6.98 -3.46 -28.18
C ALA A 58 -6.77 -4.97 -28.35
N ARG A 59 -6.05 -5.60 -27.40
CA ARG A 59 -5.80 -7.06 -27.44
C ARG A 59 -7.06 -7.87 -27.16
N THR A 60 -7.92 -7.40 -26.26
CA THR A 60 -9.16 -8.11 -25.89
C THR A 60 -10.34 -7.76 -26.80
N GLY A 61 -10.26 -6.64 -27.52
CA GLY A 61 -11.39 -6.11 -28.30
C GLY A 61 -12.49 -5.50 -27.42
N ASP A 62 -12.18 -5.23 -26.15
CA ASP A 62 -13.12 -4.72 -25.14
C ASP A 62 -12.61 -3.41 -24.57
N HIS A 63 -13.46 -2.39 -24.60
CA HIS A 63 -13.17 -1.04 -24.09
C HIS A 63 -13.64 -0.84 -22.64
N GLY A 64 -14.05 -1.90 -21.95
CA GLY A 64 -14.38 -1.86 -20.53
C GLY A 64 -13.16 -1.59 -19.64
N PRO A 65 -13.41 -1.23 -18.38
CA PRO A 65 -12.37 -0.76 -17.48
C PRO A 65 -11.35 -1.86 -17.18
N VAL A 66 -10.08 -1.48 -17.27
CA VAL A 66 -8.97 -2.27 -16.73
C VAL A 66 -8.82 -1.89 -15.26
N VAL A 67 -8.90 -2.87 -14.37
CA VAL A 67 -8.95 -2.66 -12.91
C VAL A 67 -7.75 -3.30 -12.22
N VAL A 68 -7.41 -2.76 -11.05
CA VAL A 68 -6.61 -3.46 -10.04
C VAL A 68 -7.58 -4.22 -9.13
N LEU A 69 -7.34 -5.51 -8.96
CA LEU A 69 -7.97 -6.34 -7.92
C LEU A 69 -6.95 -6.55 -6.81
N ALA A 70 -7.27 -6.18 -5.58
CA ALA A 70 -6.38 -6.30 -4.44
C ALA A 70 -7.00 -7.13 -3.30
N ARG A 71 -6.18 -7.90 -2.59
CA ARG A 71 -6.57 -8.74 -1.47
C ARG A 71 -5.53 -8.73 -0.36
N ARG A 72 -5.96 -8.59 0.88
CA ARG A 72 -5.10 -8.82 2.07
C ARG A 72 -4.75 -10.30 2.17
N VAL A 73 -3.45 -10.58 2.19
CA VAL A 73 -2.87 -11.92 2.33
C VAL A 73 -2.52 -12.22 3.78
N ALA A 74 -1.99 -11.23 4.50
CA ALA A 74 -1.61 -11.39 5.90
C ALA A 74 -1.80 -10.08 6.68
N THR A 75 -2.06 -10.21 7.97
CA THR A 75 -1.99 -9.14 8.97
C THR A 75 -0.75 -9.33 9.83
N PHE A 76 -0.13 -8.23 10.23
CA PHE A 76 1.03 -8.26 11.11
C PHE A 76 0.62 -8.10 12.58
N LYS A 77 1.28 -8.84 13.47
CA LYS A 77 0.97 -8.85 14.90
C LYS A 77 1.71 -7.76 15.65
N GLU A 78 2.99 -7.55 15.32
CA GLU A 78 3.83 -6.53 15.98
C GLU A 78 3.50 -5.13 15.41
N GLN A 79 3.02 -5.08 14.17
CA GLN A 79 2.59 -3.86 13.49
C GLN A 79 1.14 -3.98 13.01
N PRO A 80 0.12 -3.89 13.90
CA PRO A 80 -1.27 -4.25 13.59
C PRO A 80 -1.97 -3.38 12.54
N ARG A 81 -1.41 -2.19 12.27
CA ARG A 81 -1.88 -1.30 11.18
C ARG A 81 -1.31 -1.67 9.82
N CYS A 82 -0.47 -2.71 9.77
CA CYS A 82 0.25 -3.14 8.59
C CYS A 82 -0.05 -4.59 8.24
N GLY A 83 0.23 -4.93 6.99
CA GLY A 83 0.05 -6.29 6.50
C GLY A 83 0.59 -6.46 5.10
N ARG A 84 0.26 -7.60 4.51
CA ARG A 84 0.66 -7.96 3.17
C ARG A 84 -0.56 -7.98 2.25
N VAL A 85 -0.45 -7.33 1.10
CA VAL A 85 -1.52 -7.22 0.11
C VAL A 85 -0.99 -7.76 -1.22
N ALA A 86 -1.78 -8.64 -1.84
CA ALA A 86 -1.60 -9.07 -3.21
C ALA A 86 -2.50 -8.26 -4.14
N TYR A 87 -2.04 -8.01 -5.35
CA TYR A 87 -2.86 -7.40 -6.39
C TYR A 87 -2.57 -8.00 -7.76
N ILE A 88 -3.56 -7.94 -8.64
CA ILE A 88 -3.46 -8.30 -10.05
C ILE A 88 -4.22 -7.28 -10.90
N VAL A 89 -3.88 -7.21 -12.19
CA VAL A 89 -4.67 -6.49 -13.19
C VAL A 89 -5.74 -7.42 -13.75
N ALA A 90 -6.94 -6.89 -14.01
CA ALA A 90 -8.04 -7.61 -14.63
C ALA A 90 -8.86 -6.70 -15.54
N GLN A 91 -9.60 -7.29 -16.47
CA GLN A 91 -10.65 -6.62 -17.25
C GLN A 91 -11.95 -7.40 -17.06
N PRO A 92 -12.78 -7.02 -16.06
CA PRO A 92 -13.94 -7.82 -15.65
C PRO A 92 -14.98 -8.01 -16.76
N THR A 93 -15.13 -7.01 -17.64
CA THR A 93 -16.06 -7.05 -18.79
C THR A 93 -15.66 -8.10 -19.83
N SER A 94 -14.36 -8.41 -19.93
CA SER A 94 -13.82 -9.49 -20.77
C SER A 94 -13.67 -10.82 -20.03
N HIS A 95 -13.99 -10.86 -18.72
CA HIS A 95 -13.77 -12.00 -17.85
C HIS A 95 -12.30 -12.49 -17.81
N ILE A 96 -11.35 -11.57 -17.96
CA ILE A 96 -9.91 -11.88 -17.95
C ILE A 96 -9.26 -11.29 -16.70
N ALA A 97 -8.39 -12.08 -16.06
CA ALA A 97 -7.50 -11.65 -15.01
C ALA A 97 -6.08 -12.13 -15.32
N TRP A 98 -5.09 -11.23 -15.18
CA TRP A 98 -3.69 -11.50 -15.51
C TRP A 98 -2.90 -11.68 -14.22
N THR A 99 -2.73 -12.93 -13.81
CA THR A 99 -1.98 -13.28 -12.58
C THR A 99 -0.49 -12.96 -12.67
N ASP A 100 0.03 -12.79 -13.88
CA ASP A 100 1.39 -12.35 -14.19
C ASP A 100 1.53 -10.81 -14.19
N MET A 101 0.42 -10.08 -14.36
CA MET A 101 0.37 -8.62 -14.23
C MET A 101 -0.06 -8.23 -12.81
N GLY A 102 0.72 -8.70 -11.84
CA GLY A 102 0.42 -8.50 -10.44
C GLY A 102 1.66 -8.48 -9.58
N GLY A 103 1.42 -8.38 -8.28
CA GLY A 103 2.48 -8.40 -7.31
C GLY A 103 1.93 -8.45 -5.91
N GLU A 104 2.85 -8.41 -4.96
CA GLU A 104 2.51 -8.38 -3.56
C GLU A 104 3.46 -7.43 -2.85
N LEU A 105 2.94 -6.71 -1.85
CA LEU A 105 3.72 -5.76 -1.08
C LEU A 105 3.27 -5.75 0.38
N ASN A 106 4.17 -5.30 1.24
CA ASN A 106 3.84 -4.99 2.62
C ASN A 106 3.51 -3.51 2.72
N ILE A 107 2.37 -3.18 3.32
CA ILE A 107 1.83 -1.81 3.41
C ILE A 107 1.09 -1.63 4.72
N CYS A 108 1.08 -0.39 5.23
CA CYS A 108 0.32 0.05 6.38
C CYS A 108 -0.92 0.86 5.95
N ASP A 109 -1.88 1.04 6.84
CA ASP A 109 -3.13 1.75 6.55
C ASP A 109 -2.94 3.24 6.17
N ASP A 110 -1.79 3.81 6.52
CA ASP A 110 -1.34 5.15 6.12
C ASP A 110 -0.63 5.18 4.75
N GLY A 111 -0.49 4.03 4.09
CA GLY A 111 0.17 3.87 2.79
C GLY A 111 1.68 3.69 2.85
N ASN A 112 2.30 3.78 4.04
CA ASN A 112 3.74 3.59 4.20
C ASN A 112 4.10 2.10 4.27
N PRO A 113 5.36 1.73 3.96
CA PRO A 113 5.88 0.41 4.29
C PRO A 113 5.92 0.20 5.82
N PRO A 114 5.86 -1.06 6.30
CA PRO A 114 6.08 -1.36 7.72
C PRO A 114 7.43 -0.84 8.21
N LEU A 115 7.47 -0.49 9.49
CA LEU A 115 8.70 -0.19 10.18
C LEU A 115 9.62 -1.42 10.21
N ARG A 116 10.91 -1.15 10.33
CA ARG A 116 11.99 -2.14 10.35
C ARG A 116 12.62 -2.18 11.74
N MET A 117 13.46 -3.16 12.01
CA MET A 117 14.17 -3.28 13.29
C MET A 117 15.68 -3.11 13.12
N CYS A 118 16.33 -2.58 14.16
CA CYS A 118 17.77 -2.64 14.27
C CYS A 118 18.19 -3.99 14.85
N LYS A 119 19.14 -4.69 14.22
CA LYS A 119 19.52 -6.05 14.64
C LYS A 119 20.02 -6.11 16.08
N ALA A 120 20.76 -5.09 16.52
CA ALA A 120 21.25 -4.97 17.90
C ALA A 120 20.16 -4.58 18.92
N GLN A 121 18.99 -4.13 18.46
CA GLN A 121 17.85 -3.68 19.28
C GLN A 121 16.55 -4.22 18.68
N SER A 122 16.37 -5.55 18.71
CA SER A 122 15.27 -6.24 18.04
C SER A 122 13.86 -5.82 18.49
N GLY A 123 13.72 -5.15 19.64
CA GLY A 123 12.44 -4.59 20.11
C GLY A 123 12.14 -3.15 19.67
N LYS A 124 13.07 -2.47 18.98
CA LYS A 124 12.89 -1.09 18.54
C LYS A 124 12.59 -1.03 17.05
N LEU A 125 11.41 -0.52 16.73
CA LEU A 125 11.00 -0.22 15.35
C LEU A 125 11.51 1.16 14.92
N VAL A 126 11.99 1.23 13.68
CA VAL A 126 12.53 2.44 13.04
C VAL A 126 12.05 2.53 11.59
N LEU A 127 12.13 3.73 11.00
CA LEU A 127 11.78 3.89 9.59
C LEU A 127 12.74 3.08 8.69
N PRO A 128 12.28 2.59 7.53
CA PRO A 128 13.09 1.79 6.62
C PRO A 128 14.41 2.44 6.16
N ASP A 129 14.45 3.76 6.11
CA ASP A 129 15.56 4.62 5.66
C ASP A 129 16.39 5.20 6.81
N SER A 130 16.07 4.87 8.07
CA SER A 130 16.85 5.25 9.23
C SER A 130 18.18 4.51 9.31
N ASN A 131 19.13 5.04 10.09
CA ASN A 131 20.36 4.33 10.46
C ASN A 131 20.26 3.81 11.90
N CYS A 132 20.74 2.60 12.13
CA CYS A 132 20.85 2.04 13.47
C CYS A 132 22.01 2.70 14.25
N SER A 133 21.97 2.63 15.58
CA SER A 133 23.01 3.23 16.44
C SER A 133 24.40 2.62 16.24
N ASP A 134 24.46 1.40 15.72
CA ASP A 134 25.68 0.70 15.34
C ASP A 134 26.14 1.00 13.89
N GLY A 135 25.46 1.94 13.20
CA GLY A 135 25.73 2.31 11.81
C GLY A 135 25.18 1.32 10.78
N SER A 136 24.51 0.25 11.20
CA SER A 136 23.91 -0.71 10.28
C SER A 136 22.59 -0.21 9.67
N THR A 137 22.18 -0.84 8.57
CA THR A 137 20.86 -0.59 7.97
C THR A 137 19.79 -1.43 8.69
N PRO A 138 18.59 -0.88 8.92
CA PRO A 138 17.47 -1.62 9.48
C PRO A 138 17.11 -2.85 8.62
N VAL A 139 16.64 -3.90 9.29
CA VAL A 139 16.22 -5.15 8.66
C VAL A 139 14.73 -5.39 8.90
N ASP A 140 14.13 -6.22 8.06
CA ASP A 140 12.72 -6.58 8.22
C ASP A 140 12.48 -7.25 9.57
N THR A 141 11.34 -6.97 10.20
CA THR A 141 10.89 -7.72 11.37
C THR A 141 10.63 -9.19 10.98
N PRO A 142 10.62 -10.13 11.94
CA PRO A 142 10.39 -11.54 11.63
C PRO A 142 9.09 -11.80 10.86
N GLU A 143 8.00 -11.10 11.18
CA GLU A 143 6.72 -11.22 10.47
C GLU A 143 6.77 -10.70 9.02
N VAL A 144 7.47 -9.59 8.78
CA VAL A 144 7.65 -9.01 7.44
C VAL A 144 8.54 -9.94 6.61
N ALA A 145 9.64 -10.42 7.19
CA ALA A 145 10.55 -11.37 6.55
C ALA A 145 9.86 -12.69 6.20
N ALA A 146 9.05 -13.23 7.11
CA ALA A 146 8.25 -14.44 6.87
C ALA A 146 7.24 -14.23 5.74
N ALA A 147 6.57 -13.08 5.71
CA ALA A 147 5.60 -12.76 4.68
C ALA A 147 6.26 -12.63 3.28
N ILE A 148 7.47 -12.04 3.21
CA ILE A 148 8.28 -12.00 1.98
C ILE A 148 8.73 -13.40 1.57
N SER A 149 9.21 -14.22 2.52
CA SER A 149 9.62 -15.60 2.22
C SER A 149 8.46 -16.41 1.64
N SER A 150 7.26 -16.28 2.22
CA SER A 150 6.07 -16.96 1.72
C SER A 150 5.73 -16.55 0.29
N ALA A 151 5.94 -15.28 -0.07
CA ALA A 151 5.79 -14.77 -1.43
C ALA A 151 6.68 -15.49 -2.43
N ILE A 152 7.96 -15.56 -2.07
CA ILE A 152 9.01 -16.06 -2.96
C ILE A 152 8.80 -17.56 -3.15
N SER A 153 8.46 -18.27 -2.08
CA SER A 153 8.06 -19.69 -2.16
C SER A 153 6.83 -19.92 -3.04
N ALA A 154 5.92 -18.94 -3.15
CA ALA A 154 4.77 -18.99 -4.04
C ALA A 154 5.06 -18.55 -5.49
N GLY A 155 6.33 -18.30 -5.84
CA GLY A 155 6.76 -17.90 -7.19
C GLY A 155 6.94 -16.39 -7.37
N GLY A 156 6.79 -15.60 -6.31
CA GLY A 156 7.06 -14.17 -6.31
C GLY A 156 8.55 -13.83 -6.47
N LEU A 157 8.83 -12.60 -6.92
CA LEU A 157 10.19 -12.08 -6.98
C LEU A 157 10.64 -11.55 -5.62
N ASP A 158 11.93 -11.71 -5.34
CA ASP A 158 12.58 -10.96 -4.26
C ASP A 158 12.36 -9.44 -4.45
N PRO A 159 12.03 -8.66 -3.40
CA PRO A 159 11.75 -7.23 -3.53
C PRO A 159 12.87 -6.42 -4.19
N ARG A 160 14.14 -6.75 -3.94
CA ARG A 160 15.27 -6.05 -4.58
C ARG A 160 15.35 -6.43 -6.05
N ALA A 161 15.10 -7.69 -6.40
CA ALA A 161 15.01 -8.14 -7.78
C ALA A 161 13.86 -7.47 -8.53
N ALA A 162 12.67 -7.38 -7.92
CA ALA A 162 11.52 -6.66 -8.47
C ALA A 162 11.86 -5.19 -8.72
N ALA A 163 12.42 -4.49 -7.72
CA ALA A 163 12.83 -3.09 -7.86
C ALA A 163 13.90 -2.88 -8.94
N ARG A 164 14.80 -3.85 -9.17
CA ARG A 164 15.75 -3.79 -10.31
C ARG A 164 15.04 -3.92 -11.65
N ARG A 165 14.08 -4.84 -11.78
CA ARG A 165 13.31 -5.02 -13.02
C ARG A 165 12.46 -3.80 -13.36
N VAL A 166 11.78 -3.22 -12.36
CA VAL A 166 10.99 -1.99 -12.57
C VAL A 166 11.88 -0.84 -13.05
N ARG A 167 13.00 -0.59 -12.36
CA ARG A 167 13.96 0.45 -12.77
C ARG A 167 14.51 0.23 -14.18
N ALA A 168 14.84 -1.01 -14.53
CA ALA A 168 15.28 -1.36 -15.87
C ALA A 168 14.18 -1.04 -16.90
N ALA A 169 12.95 -1.48 -16.68
CA ALA A 169 11.81 -1.23 -17.58
C ALA A 169 11.52 0.28 -17.75
N SER A 170 11.58 1.05 -16.66
CA SER A 170 11.41 2.51 -16.71
C SER A 170 12.52 3.22 -17.51
N SER A 171 13.76 2.69 -17.48
CA SER A 171 14.86 3.25 -18.26
C SER A 171 14.82 2.88 -19.74
N SER A 172 14.23 1.73 -20.10
CA SER A 172 14.09 1.27 -21.49
C SER A 172 13.00 2.02 -22.28
N GLY A 173 12.02 2.60 -21.59
CA GLY A 173 10.94 3.39 -22.20
C GLY A 173 11.34 4.80 -22.65
N ALA A 174 12.56 5.25 -22.32
CA ALA A 174 13.05 6.60 -22.68
C ALA A 174 13.81 6.66 -24.02
N SER A 175 14.09 5.51 -24.67
CA SER A 175 14.99 5.47 -25.84
C SER A 175 14.31 5.31 -27.21
N THR A 176 13.00 5.55 -27.32
CA THR A 176 12.28 5.49 -28.62
C THR A 176 11.75 6.84 -29.12
N ALA A 177 12.35 7.95 -28.69
CA ALA A 177 12.12 9.28 -29.27
C ALA A 177 13.44 9.84 -29.82
N GLY A 178 13.92 9.29 -30.92
CA GLY A 178 15.19 9.71 -31.51
C GLY A 178 15.55 9.02 -32.81
N GLY A 179 14.57 8.79 -33.66
CA GLY A 179 14.81 8.22 -34.98
C GLY A 179 13.72 8.63 -35.94
N GLU A 180 13.81 9.87 -36.46
CA GLU A 180 13.63 10.18 -37.89
C GLU A 180 13.84 11.69 -38.13
N LYS A 181 14.86 12.07 -38.92
CA LYS A 181 14.68 12.70 -40.26
C LYS A 181 16.00 13.24 -40.84
N ARG A 182 16.23 12.79 -42.09
CA ARG A 182 17.12 13.25 -43.17
C ARG A 182 18.60 12.93 -43.09
#